data_AF-A0A1G5Q4F3-F1
#
_entry.id   AF-A0A1G5Q4F3-F1
#
_cell.length_a   1.000
_cell.length_b   1.000
_cell.length_c   1.000
_cell.angle_alpha   90.00
_cell.angle_beta   90.00
_cell.angle_gamma   90.00
#
_symmetry.space_group_name_H-M   'P 1'
#
loop_
_entity.id
_entity.type
_entity.pdbx_description
1 polymer ?
#
loop_
_entity_poly.entity_id
_entity_poly.type
_entity_poly.pdbx_seq_one_letter_code
_entity_poly.pdbx_strand_id
1 'polypeptide(L)'
;MNRQNSKQQTRSESEYNENVDRLLTELRSQSSELERLHAIYDELETKNGLLHNEVLRLKRAQRTNVQDLARVAAVLLQISRAKGIALDPVTLDLLRRRGWLPSKTRSGTRP
;
A
#
# COMPACT_ATOMS: atom_id res chain seq x y z
N MET A 1 -39.69 62.21 21.21
CA MET A 1 -38.88 61.62 20.12
C MET A 1 -38.02 60.40 20.55
N ASN A 2 -37.98 59.95 21.82
CA ASN A 2 -37.03 58.91 22.29
C ASN A 2 -37.37 57.42 22.01
N ARG A 3 -38.60 57.09 21.58
CA ARG A 3 -39.02 55.68 21.45
C ARG A 3 -38.52 54.97 20.18
N GLN A 4 -38.17 55.74 19.13
CA GLN A 4 -37.67 55.15 17.88
C GLN A 4 -36.20 54.73 18.00
N ASN A 5 -35.35 55.55 18.64
CA ASN A 5 -33.94 55.22 18.87
C ASN A 5 -33.77 53.97 19.75
N SER A 6 -34.60 53.82 20.79
CA SER A 6 -34.52 52.65 21.68
C SER A 6 -34.92 51.33 21.00
N LYS A 7 -35.87 51.36 20.05
CA LYS A 7 -36.26 50.18 19.25
C LYS A 7 -35.25 49.84 18.16
N GLN A 8 -34.55 50.83 17.61
CA GLN A 8 -33.46 50.59 16.65
C GLN A 8 -32.25 49.97 17.35
N GLN A 9 -31.93 50.44 18.56
CA GLN A 9 -30.81 49.93 19.35
C GLN A 9 -31.02 48.47 19.80
N THR A 10 -32.22 48.10 20.24
CA THR A 10 -32.53 46.71 20.63
C THR A 10 -32.54 45.76 19.43
N ARG A 11 -32.90 46.24 18.23
CA ARG A 11 -32.86 45.45 17.00
C ARG A 11 -31.44 45.18 16.53
N SER A 12 -30.56 46.19 16.58
CA SER A 12 -29.14 46.01 16.24
C SER A 12 -28.41 45.09 17.23
N GLU A 13 -28.79 45.12 18.52
CA GLU A 13 -28.24 44.20 19.52
C GLU A 13 -28.73 42.76 19.31
N SER A 14 -30.00 42.56 18.90
CA SER A 14 -30.54 41.25 18.52
C SER A 14 -29.82 40.67 17.29
N GLU A 15 -29.67 41.46 16.23
CA GLU A 15 -28.99 41.04 15.00
C GLU A 15 -27.50 40.75 15.24
N TYR A 16 -26.84 41.47 16.16
CA TYR A 16 -25.48 41.16 16.58
C TYR A 16 -25.40 39.83 17.35
N ASN A 17 -26.30 39.61 18.31
CA ASN A 17 -26.31 38.37 19.11
C ASN A 17 -26.63 37.15 18.25
N GLU A 18 -27.57 37.24 17.30
CA GLU A 18 -27.90 36.17 16.36
C GLU A 18 -26.71 35.79 15.48
N ASN A 19 -25.92 36.78 15.02
CA ASN A 19 -24.70 36.53 14.25
C ASN A 19 -23.61 35.87 15.11
N VAL A 20 -23.44 36.29 16.36
CA VAL A 20 -22.49 35.67 17.29
C VAL A 20 -22.88 34.22 17.58
N ASP A 21 -24.16 33.94 17.82
CA ASP A 21 -24.66 32.58 18.07
C ASP A 21 -24.48 31.67 16.85
N ARG A 22 -24.70 32.20 15.64
CA ARG A 22 -24.43 31.50 14.40
C ARG A 22 -22.95 31.16 14.25
N LEU A 23 -22.06 32.14 14.44
CA LEU A 23 -20.61 31.93 14.35
C LEU A 23 -20.10 30.93 15.39
N LEU A 24 -20.63 30.98 16.62
CA LEU A 24 -20.31 30.01 17.67
C LEU A 24 -20.78 28.60 17.31
N THR A 25 -21.95 28.48 16.69
CA THR A 25 -22.48 27.19 16.22
C THR A 25 -21.64 26.63 15.07
N GLU A 26 -21.28 27.48 14.11
CA GLU A 26 -20.38 27.12 13.01
C GLU A 26 -19.00 26.71 13.53
N LEU A 27 -18.42 27.44 14.48
CA LEU A 27 -17.14 27.13 15.09
C LEU A 27 -17.18 25.78 15.83
N ARG A 28 -18.24 25.51 16.60
CA ARG A 28 -18.43 24.20 17.27
C ARG A 28 -18.57 23.07 16.25
N SER A 29 -19.31 23.28 15.17
CA SER A 29 -19.45 22.30 14.10
C SER A 29 -18.11 22.01 13.42
N GLN A 30 -17.32 23.05 13.13
CA GLN A 30 -16.00 22.90 12.52
C GLN A 30 -15.01 22.20 13.46
N SER A 31 -15.06 22.51 14.76
CA SER A 31 -14.24 21.83 15.77
C SER A 31 -14.55 20.33 15.82
N SER A 32 -15.84 19.96 15.83
CA SER A 32 -16.25 18.55 15.84
C SER A 32 -15.83 17.81 14.57
N GLU A 33 -15.90 18.46 13.42
CA GLU A 33 -15.44 17.86 12.16
C GLU A 33 -13.92 17.68 12.14
N LEU A 34 -13.14 18.61 12.71
CA LEU A 34 -11.69 18.44 12.86
C LEU A 34 -11.34 17.25 13.77
N GLU A 35 -12.02 17.09 14.90
CA GLU A 35 -11.83 15.94 15.78
C GLU A 35 -12.13 14.62 15.07
N ARG A 36 -13.23 14.58 14.30
CA ARG A 36 -13.59 13.41 13.49
C ARG A 36 -12.52 13.11 12.44
N LEU A 37 -12.05 14.12 11.72
CA LEU A 37 -11.04 13.95 10.68
C LEU A 37 -9.70 13.47 11.26
N HIS A 38 -9.34 13.96 12.46
CA HIS A 38 -8.16 13.50 13.18
C HIS A 38 -8.27 12.01 13.54
N ALA A 39 -9.43 11.58 14.08
CA ALA A 39 -9.65 10.17 14.37
C ALA A 39 -9.57 9.27 13.12
N ILE A 40 -10.09 9.74 11.98
CA ILE A 40 -9.96 9.03 10.69
C ILE A 40 -8.50 8.95 10.24
N TYR A 41 -7.75 10.04 10.41
CA TYR A 41 -6.33 10.09 10.06
C TYR A 41 -5.53 9.08 10.89
N ASP A 42 -5.74 9.03 12.21
CA ASP A 42 -5.07 8.09 13.10
C ASP A 42 -5.40 6.62 12.72
N GLU A 43 -6.67 6.34 12.40
CA GLU A 43 -7.08 5.03 11.92
C GLU A 43 -6.40 4.68 10.58
N LEU A 44 -6.25 5.65 9.68
CA LEU A 44 -5.58 5.44 8.40
C LEU A 44 -4.07 5.23 8.57
N GLU A 45 -3.43 5.98 9.45
CA GLU A 45 -2.00 5.85 9.77
C GLU A 45 -1.70 4.47 10.34
N THR A 46 -2.52 4.00 11.30
CA THR A 46 -2.38 2.65 11.87
C THR A 46 -2.56 1.56 10.82
N LYS A 47 -3.60 1.64 9.97
CA LYS A 47 -3.82 0.69 8.87
C LYS A 47 -2.66 0.69 7.88
N ASN A 48 -2.14 1.86 7.53
CA ASN A 48 -1.01 1.98 6.61
C ASN A 48 0.26 1.36 7.21
N GLY A 49 0.51 1.58 8.51
CA GLY A 49 1.59 0.93 9.23
C GLY A 49 1.50 -0.60 9.21
N LEU A 50 0.30 -1.16 9.41
CA LEU A 50 0.07 -2.60 9.32
C LEU A 50 0.34 -3.14 7.91
N LEU A 51 -0.18 -2.47 6.88
CA LEU A 51 0.05 -2.86 5.48
C LEU A 51 1.53 -2.78 5.10
N HIS A 52 2.23 -1.74 5.54
CA HIS A 52 3.67 -1.60 5.30
C HIS A 52 4.45 -2.76 5.90
N ASN A 53 4.16 -3.13 7.15
CA ASN A 53 4.78 -4.27 7.82
C ASN A 53 4.49 -5.59 7.09
N GLU A 54 3.26 -5.78 6.62
CA GLU A 54 2.88 -6.98 5.88
C GLU A 54 3.61 -7.08 4.53
N VAL A 55 3.74 -5.96 3.80
CA VAL A 55 4.54 -5.91 2.55
C VAL A 55 5.99 -6.27 2.83
N LEU A 56 6.59 -5.76 3.91
CA LEU A 56 7.95 -6.13 4.29
C LEU A 56 8.07 -7.62 4.62
N ARG A 57 7.11 -8.19 5.34
CA ARG A 57 7.06 -9.62 5.66
C ARG A 57 6.98 -10.47 4.40
N LEU A 58 6.07 -10.13 3.49
CA LEU A 58 5.89 -10.83 2.21
C LEU A 58 7.14 -10.75 1.34
N LYS A 59 7.79 -9.58 1.24
CA LYS A 59 9.05 -9.42 0.50
C LYS A 59 10.17 -10.31 1.06
N ARG A 60 10.29 -10.41 2.38
CA ARG A 60 11.28 -11.29 3.03
C ARG A 60 10.98 -12.76 2.72
N ALA A 61 9.73 -13.19 2.88
CA ALA A 61 9.32 -14.57 2.56
C ALA A 61 9.54 -14.92 1.07
N GLN A 62 9.20 -14.00 0.17
CA GLN A 62 9.43 -14.19 -1.27
C GLN A 62 10.92 -14.35 -1.60
N ARG A 63 11.80 -13.57 -0.96
CA ARG A 63 13.25 -13.70 -1.16
C ARG A 63 13.76 -15.08 -0.76
N THR A 64 13.30 -15.61 0.38
CA THR A 64 13.64 -16.97 0.82
C THR A 64 13.11 -18.01 -0.18
N ASN A 65 11.85 -17.92 -0.59
CA ASN A 65 11.27 -18.84 -1.57
C ASN A 65 12.02 -18.86 -2.90
N VAL A 66 12.47 -17.69 -3.39
CA VAL A 66 13.28 -17.60 -4.61
C VAL A 66 14.64 -18.27 -4.43
N GLN A 67 15.28 -18.12 -3.28
CA GLN A 67 16.56 -18.79 -2.98
C GLN A 67 16.40 -20.31 -2.88
N ASP A 68 15.35 -20.78 -2.22
CA ASP A 68 15.05 -22.21 -2.11
C ASP A 68 14.74 -22.82 -3.48
N LEU A 69 13.94 -22.13 -4.30
CA LEU A 69 13.66 -22.55 -5.67
C LEU A 69 14.93 -22.60 -6.53
N ALA A 70 15.82 -21.61 -6.40
CA ALA A 70 17.11 -21.61 -7.10
C ALA A 70 17.98 -22.80 -6.66
N ARG A 71 18.00 -23.13 -5.36
CA ARG A 71 18.72 -24.29 -4.85
C ARG A 71 18.15 -25.60 -5.40
N VAL A 72 16.83 -25.76 -5.40
CA VAL A 72 16.16 -26.94 -5.97
C VAL A 72 16.45 -27.06 -7.47
N ALA A 73 16.35 -25.96 -8.22
CA ALA A 73 16.66 -25.94 -9.64
C ALA A 73 18.13 -26.35 -9.92
N ALA A 74 19.07 -25.88 -9.10
CA ALA A 74 20.48 -26.26 -9.22
C ALA A 74 20.70 -27.76 -8.95
N VAL A 75 20.04 -28.34 -7.95
CA VAL A 75 20.10 -29.78 -7.65
C VAL A 75 19.51 -30.59 -8.81
N LEU A 76 18.35 -30.19 -9.33
CA LEU A 76 17.73 -30.86 -10.48
C LEU A 76 18.63 -30.80 -11.72
N LEU A 77 19.27 -29.66 -11.96
CA LEU A 77 20.23 -29.52 -13.05
C LEU A 77 21.44 -30.45 -12.88
N GLN A 78 21.96 -30.59 -11.67
CA GLN A 78 23.05 -31.53 -11.38
C GLN A 78 22.63 -32.98 -11.62
N ILE A 79 21.44 -33.38 -11.15
CA ILE A 79 20.88 -34.72 -11.38
C ILE A 79 20.71 -34.97 -12.87
N SER A 80 20.15 -34.01 -13.61
CA SER A 80 19.96 -34.10 -15.06
C SER A 80 21.29 -34.34 -15.77
N ARG A 81 22.34 -33.59 -15.40
CA ARG A 81 23.70 -33.78 -15.96
C ARG A 81 24.29 -35.13 -15.61
N ALA A 82 24.16 -35.58 -14.36
CA ALA A 82 24.69 -36.85 -13.90
C ALA A 82 23.98 -38.05 -14.57
N LYS A 83 22.67 -37.93 -14.82
CA LYS A 83 21.84 -38.96 -15.45
C LYS A 83 21.80 -38.87 -16.97
N GLY A 84 22.40 -37.83 -17.57
CA GLY A 84 22.32 -37.58 -19.01
C GLY A 84 20.91 -37.28 -19.51
N ILE A 85 20.02 -36.81 -18.62
CA ILE A 85 18.66 -36.39 -18.97
C ILE A 85 18.76 -35.05 -19.69
N ALA A 86 18.08 -34.94 -20.82
CA ALA A 86 17.98 -33.70 -21.56
C ALA A 86 17.03 -32.73 -20.85
N LEU A 87 17.41 -31.46 -20.80
CA LEU A 87 16.51 -30.39 -20.38
C LEU A 87 15.55 -30.08 -21.52
N ASP A 88 14.31 -29.75 -21.17
CA ASP A 88 13.35 -29.24 -22.14
C ASP A 88 13.81 -27.88 -22.72
N PRO A 89 13.38 -27.53 -23.94
CA PRO A 89 13.83 -26.31 -24.60
C PRO A 89 13.56 -25.01 -23.83
N VAL A 90 12.48 -24.95 -23.03
CA VAL A 90 12.08 -23.75 -22.28
C VAL A 90 13.02 -23.54 -21.10
N THR A 91 13.30 -24.59 -20.33
CA THR A 91 14.29 -24.56 -19.25
C THR A 91 15.68 -24.20 -19.77
N LEU A 92 16.04 -24.72 -20.94
CA LEU A 92 17.33 -24.45 -21.56
C LEU A 92 17.45 -22.97 -21.99
N ASP A 93 16.40 -22.38 -22.58
CA ASP A 93 16.39 -20.95 -22.91
C ASP A 93 16.47 -20.07 -21.67
N LEU A 94 15.72 -20.41 -20.61
CA LEU A 94 15.74 -19.70 -19.34
C LEU A 94 17.15 -19.69 -18.73
N LEU A 95 17.83 -20.84 -18.71
CA LEU A 95 19.18 -20.97 -18.18
C LEU A 95 20.19 -20.19 -19.02
N ARG A 96 20.08 -20.23 -20.36
CA ARG A 96 20.94 -19.45 -21.27
C ARG A 96 20.83 -17.94 -21.02
N ARG A 97 19.62 -17.41 -20.87
CA ARG A 97 19.39 -15.99 -20.54
C ARG A 97 20.02 -15.57 -19.21
N ARG A 98 20.27 -16.53 -18.32
CA ARG A 98 20.94 -16.32 -17.02
C ARG A 98 22.45 -16.60 -17.07
N GLY A 99 23.03 -16.70 -18.27
CA GLY A 99 24.47 -16.87 -18.48
C GLY A 99 24.95 -18.32 -18.36
N TRP A 100 24.04 -19.29 -18.22
CA TRP A 100 24.42 -20.70 -18.18
C TRP A 100 24.60 -21.26 -19.59
N LEU A 101 25.83 -21.65 -19.92
CA LEU A 101 26.20 -22.27 -21.18
C LEU A 101 26.46 -23.77 -20.95
N PRO A 102 25.62 -24.67 -21.47
CA PRO A 102 25.85 -26.11 -21.34
C PRO A 102 27.16 -26.49 -22.05
N SER A 103 28.10 -27.11 -21.33
CA SER A 103 29.39 -27.53 -21.91
C SER A 103 29.29 -28.73 -22.86
N LYS A 104 28.18 -29.47 -22.86
CA LYS A 104 27.88 -30.57 -23.78
C LYS A 104 26.36 -30.63 -24.02
N THR A 105 25.93 -30.24 -25.21
CA THR A 105 24.53 -30.33 -25.65
C THR A 105 24.16 -31.77 -25.93
N ARG A 106 23.32 -32.37 -25.08
CA ARG A 106 22.39 -33.41 -25.51
C ARG A 106 20.99 -32.84 -25.34
N SER A 107 20.58 -32.00 -26.29
CA SER A 107 19.18 -31.61 -26.43
C SER A 107 18.39 -32.83 -26.86
N GLY A 108 17.48 -33.29 -26.02
CA GLY A 108 16.57 -34.38 -26.30
C GLY A 108 15.53 -33.93 -27.32
N THR A 109 15.29 -34.81 -28.28
CA THR A 109 14.52 -34.72 -29.52
C THR A 109 13.09 -34.18 -29.42
N ARG A 110 12.75 -33.37 -30.43
CA ARG A 110 11.39 -33.12 -30.96
C ARG A 110 10.67 -34.44 -31.30
N PRO A 111 9.33 -34.54 -31.17
CA PRO A 111 8.54 -35.35 -32.10
C PRO A 111 8.54 -34.74 -33.51
#